data_AF-A0A661VCV6-F1
#
_entry.id   AF-A0A661VCV6-F1
#
_cell.length_a   1.000
_cell.length_b   1.000
_cell.length_c   1.000
_cell.angle_alpha   90.00
_cell.angle_beta   90.00
_cell.angle_gamma   90.00
#
_symmetry.space_group_name_H-M   'P 1'
#
loop_
_entity.id
_entity.type
_entity.pdbx_description
1 polymer ?
#
loop_
_entity_poly.entity_id
_entity_poly.type
_entity_poly.pdbx_seq_one_letter_code
_entity_poly.pdbx_strand_id
1 'polypeptide(L)'
;MLSAGTMSRTSASPIVRAQMPHGKSKGLSRIGLSCVPQAAERDCRQELRTLLIRRSGLFGAKRIASAERQQEPKPMAQESDDLARELQDSVLEDLSENFISEVFDPQNIGKIDNPDSYVSFTGVCGDTIEMWLNIADGKISDIKFMTDGCGFTIVCASYVTRTAKGKTIAEALQIKLEDIDKYFEGLPEDHKHCAKLSVLTLEAAIENYRSKLKKDGK
;
A
#
# COMPACT_ATOMS: atom_id res chain seq x y z
N MET A 1 -5.56 54.14 -39.74
CA MET A 1 -6.86 54.59 -40.27
C MET A 1 -7.47 53.45 -41.06
N LEU A 2 -8.62 52.94 -40.58
CA LEU A 2 -9.67 52.18 -41.32
C LEU A 2 -9.25 50.83 -41.94
N SER A 3 -10.01 49.74 -41.90
CA SER A 3 -11.37 49.40 -41.47
C SER A 3 -11.41 47.85 -41.46
N ALA A 4 -11.94 47.19 -40.42
CA ALA A 4 -13.33 46.78 -40.27
C ALA A 4 -13.72 45.46 -40.99
N GLY A 5 -14.43 44.61 -40.23
CA GLY A 5 -15.40 43.63 -40.72
C GLY A 5 -14.97 42.17 -40.55
N THR A 6 -15.79 41.24 -40.09
CA THR A 6 -17.20 41.30 -39.66
C THR A 6 -17.55 39.94 -39.06
N MET A 7 -18.47 39.95 -38.10
CA MET A 7 -19.17 38.78 -37.55
C MET A 7 -20.05 38.09 -38.60
N SER A 8 -20.23 36.76 -38.49
CA SER A 8 -21.55 36.07 -38.56
C SER A 8 -21.34 34.56 -38.48
N ARG A 9 -21.86 33.84 -37.47
CA ARG A 9 -23.25 33.40 -37.22
C ARG A 9 -23.51 31.96 -37.74
N THR A 10 -23.81 31.10 -36.76
CA THR A 10 -24.89 30.11 -36.71
C THR A 10 -24.97 29.02 -37.79
N SER A 11 -24.91 27.77 -37.33
CA SER A 11 -25.96 26.80 -37.63
C SER A 11 -26.17 25.84 -36.46
N ALA A 12 -27.42 25.80 -36.01
CA ALA A 12 -27.93 24.90 -34.99
C ALA A 12 -28.51 23.64 -35.64
N SER A 13 -28.58 22.57 -34.84
CA SER A 13 -29.57 21.45 -34.85
C SER A 13 -28.94 20.05 -35.07
N PRO A 14 -29.57 18.94 -34.60
CA PRO A 14 -30.64 18.81 -33.62
C PRO A 14 -30.33 17.81 -32.47
N ILE A 15 -31.16 17.97 -31.45
CA ILE A 15 -31.42 17.06 -30.33
C ILE A 15 -31.73 15.64 -30.83
N VAL A 16 -31.01 14.63 -30.33
CA VAL A 16 -31.51 13.25 -30.25
C VAL A 16 -31.42 12.78 -28.81
N ARG A 17 -32.59 12.62 -28.22
CA ARG A 17 -32.88 12.24 -26.84
C ARG A 17 -32.93 10.71 -26.81
N ALA A 18 -31.91 10.04 -26.30
CA ALA A 18 -31.96 8.60 -26.05
C ALA A 18 -32.45 8.35 -24.62
N GLN A 19 -33.67 7.82 -24.51
CA GLN A 19 -34.27 7.32 -23.29
C GLN A 19 -33.45 6.17 -22.70
N MET A 20 -33.18 6.24 -21.39
CA MET A 20 -32.76 5.09 -20.60
C MET A 20 -34.01 4.31 -20.12
N PRO A 21 -34.03 2.97 -20.21
CA PRO A 21 -35.07 2.18 -19.57
C PRO A 21 -34.86 2.09 -18.06
N HIS A 22 -35.93 2.40 -17.33
CA HIS A 22 -36.09 2.20 -15.90
C HIS A 22 -36.13 0.71 -15.55
N GLY A 23 -35.20 0.26 -14.71
CA GLY A 23 -35.31 -0.99 -13.94
C GLY A 23 -35.54 -0.67 -12.46
N LYS A 24 -36.80 -0.77 -12.00
CA LYS A 24 -37.18 -0.66 -10.58
C LYS A 24 -37.29 -2.03 -9.93
N SER A 25 -36.92 -2.06 -8.64
CA SER A 25 -37.51 -2.89 -7.57
C SER A 25 -36.98 -4.35 -7.50
N LYS A 26 -36.72 -5.00 -6.36
CA LYS A 26 -36.99 -4.85 -4.91
C LYS A 26 -35.81 -5.59 -4.20
N GLY A 27 -35.26 -5.18 -3.05
CA GLY A 27 -35.92 -5.13 -1.75
C GLY A 27 -35.47 -6.33 -0.89
N LEU A 28 -34.55 -6.10 0.05
CA LEU A 28 -34.26 -6.90 1.25
C LEU A 28 -33.38 -6.00 2.14
N SER A 29 -33.98 -5.05 2.86
CA SER A 29 -34.49 -5.20 4.24
C SER A 29 -33.44 -5.72 5.22
N ARG A 30 -32.95 -4.77 6.03
CA ARG A 30 -32.74 -4.83 7.49
C ARG A 30 -31.94 -6.01 8.02
N ILE A 31 -30.75 -5.76 8.57
CA ILE A 31 -30.36 -5.82 10.01
C ILE A 31 -29.01 -5.05 10.08
N GLY A 32 -28.84 -3.96 10.82
CA GLY A 32 -28.54 -3.97 12.26
C GLY A 32 -27.36 -3.04 12.53
N LEU A 33 -27.65 -1.84 13.03
CA LEU A 33 -26.73 -1.04 13.82
C LEU A 33 -26.21 -1.90 14.97
N SER A 34 -24.90 -1.93 15.23
CA SER A 34 -24.30 -1.59 16.53
C SER A 34 -22.87 -2.12 16.68
N CYS A 35 -22.04 -1.24 17.24
CA CYS A 35 -21.02 -1.53 18.24
C CYS A 35 -19.86 -2.48 17.88
N VAL A 36 -18.72 -1.83 17.62
CA VAL A 36 -17.41 -2.09 18.27
C VAL A 36 -17.53 -2.89 19.58
N PRO A 37 -16.80 -4.01 19.74
CA PRO A 37 -16.44 -4.49 21.07
C PRO A 37 -15.04 -4.00 21.43
N GLN A 38 -15.02 -3.08 22.38
CA GLN A 38 -13.88 -2.79 23.24
C GLN A 38 -13.99 -3.73 24.45
N ALA A 39 -13.12 -4.74 24.52
CA ALA A 39 -12.82 -5.51 25.74
C ALA A 39 -11.46 -6.19 25.52
N ALA A 40 -10.36 -5.56 25.95
CA ALA A 40 -9.85 -5.60 27.32
C ALA A 40 -9.30 -6.99 27.70
N GLU A 41 -7.99 -7.08 27.56
CA GLU A 41 -7.02 -7.83 28.37
C GLU A 41 -7.57 -8.50 29.64
N ARG A 42 -7.44 -9.83 29.75
CA ARG A 42 -6.75 -10.55 30.85
C ARG A 42 -6.89 -12.08 30.78
N ASP A 43 -5.86 -12.73 31.32
CA ASP A 43 -5.73 -14.14 31.73
C ASP A 43 -5.43 -15.22 30.69
N CYS A 44 -4.18 -15.14 30.22
CA CYS A 44 -3.28 -16.28 30.18
C CYS A 44 -3.11 -16.87 31.61
N ARG A 45 -3.34 -18.18 31.77
CA ARG A 45 -2.87 -19.05 32.90
C ARG A 45 -3.85 -19.38 34.04
N GLN A 46 -5.04 -19.93 33.77
CA GLN A 46 -5.79 -20.79 34.72
C GLN A 46 -6.86 -21.60 33.94
N GLU A 47 -6.62 -22.86 33.59
CA GLU A 47 -7.34 -24.02 34.15
C GLU A 47 -6.83 -25.27 33.39
N LEU A 48 -5.85 -25.99 33.94
CA LEU A 48 -5.55 -27.39 33.57
C LEU A 48 -4.66 -28.00 34.68
N ARG A 49 -5.18 -27.99 35.91
CA ARG A 49 -4.50 -28.60 37.07
C ARG A 49 -5.47 -29.30 38.01
N THR A 50 -6.27 -30.22 37.48
CA THR A 50 -6.85 -31.31 38.28
C THR A 50 -7.45 -32.37 37.36
N LEU A 51 -6.81 -33.55 37.29
CA LEU A 51 -7.42 -34.90 37.37
C LEU A 51 -6.51 -35.93 36.68
N LEU A 52 -6.28 -37.05 37.39
CA LEU A 52 -5.53 -38.26 36.99
C LEU A 52 -3.99 -38.06 37.10
N ILE A 53 -3.24 -38.62 38.06
CA ILE A 53 -3.24 -39.99 38.57
C ILE A 53 -2.71 -39.97 40.02
N ARG A 54 -3.57 -40.29 40.99
CA ARG A 54 -3.19 -40.83 42.31
C ARG A 54 -3.79 -42.23 42.40
N ARG A 55 -3.02 -43.28 42.08
CA ARG A 55 -3.09 -44.59 42.75
C ARG A 55 -2.07 -45.58 42.19
N SER A 56 -0.90 -45.59 42.81
CA SER A 56 -0.19 -46.80 43.24
C SER A 56 1.16 -46.37 43.78
N GLY A 57 1.20 -46.07 45.08
CA GLY A 57 2.46 -46.04 45.79
C GLY A 57 2.96 -47.47 45.94
N LEU A 58 4.22 -47.72 45.58
CA LEU A 58 5.12 -48.58 46.33
C LEU A 58 6.54 -48.55 45.73
N PHE A 59 7.51 -48.52 46.64
CA PHE A 59 8.93 -48.88 46.48
C PHE A 59 9.90 -47.92 45.77
N GLY A 60 10.87 -47.47 46.57
CA GLY A 60 12.27 -47.50 46.14
C GLY A 60 12.94 -46.16 45.93
N ALA A 61 13.37 -45.52 47.00
CA ALA A 61 14.49 -44.59 46.93
C ALA A 61 15.75 -45.36 46.49
N LYS A 62 16.10 -45.27 45.21
CA LYS A 62 17.45 -45.59 44.72
C LYS A 62 17.83 -44.62 43.62
N ARG A 63 18.94 -43.93 43.88
CA ARG A 63 19.75 -43.16 42.94
C ARG A 63 19.77 -43.79 41.56
N ILE A 64 19.35 -43.04 40.55
CA ILE A 64 19.91 -43.11 39.20
C ILE A 64 19.94 -41.66 38.68
N ALA A 65 21.08 -41.01 38.87
CA ALA A 65 21.45 -39.87 38.03
C ALA A 65 21.81 -40.44 36.66
N SER A 66 20.88 -40.44 35.71
CA SER A 66 21.18 -40.81 34.32
C SER A 66 20.08 -40.31 33.39
N ALA A 67 20.45 -39.35 32.56
CA ALA A 67 19.90 -39.15 31.22
C ALA A 67 18.39 -38.88 31.12
N GLU A 68 17.95 -37.72 31.62
CA GLU A 68 16.97 -36.96 30.85
C GLU A 68 17.69 -36.45 29.60
N ARG A 69 17.68 -37.28 28.56
CA ARG A 69 17.78 -36.78 27.19
C ARG A 69 16.57 -35.89 27.00
N GLN A 70 16.75 -34.60 27.27
CA GLN A 70 15.94 -33.56 26.67
C GLN A 70 16.15 -33.70 25.16
N GLN A 71 15.26 -34.44 24.53
CA GLN A 71 15.05 -34.30 23.10
C GLN A 71 14.33 -32.95 22.98
N GLU A 72 15.10 -31.87 22.82
CA GLU A 72 14.55 -30.60 22.38
C GLU A 72 13.75 -30.84 21.09
N PRO A 73 12.57 -30.20 20.91
CA PRO A 73 11.85 -30.32 19.65
C PRO A 73 12.74 -29.81 18.52
N LYS A 74 13.11 -30.71 17.60
CA LYS A 74 14.05 -30.43 16.51
C LYS A 74 13.50 -29.29 15.63
N PRO A 75 14.13 -28.11 15.57
CA PRO A 75 13.53 -26.99 14.85
C PRO A 75 14.07 -26.95 13.42
N MET A 76 13.40 -27.61 12.49
CA MET A 76 13.69 -27.42 11.05
C MET A 76 13.20 -26.06 10.50
N ALA A 77 12.46 -25.29 11.31
CA ALA A 77 12.02 -23.94 10.96
C ALA A 77 12.97 -22.83 11.45
N GLN A 78 13.91 -23.13 12.36
CA GLN A 78 14.80 -22.09 12.90
C GLN A 78 16.03 -21.88 12.00
N GLU A 79 16.62 -22.94 11.44
CA GLU A 79 17.81 -22.78 10.59
C GLU A 79 17.57 -21.99 9.28
N SER A 80 16.38 -22.06 8.69
CA SER A 80 16.03 -21.25 7.50
C SER A 80 15.74 -19.79 7.84
N ASP A 81 15.13 -19.57 9.01
CA ASP A 81 14.74 -18.24 9.46
C ASP A 81 15.93 -17.46 10.01
N ASP A 82 16.88 -18.14 10.64
CA ASP A 82 18.09 -17.53 11.18
C ASP A 82 19.04 -17.11 10.06
N LEU A 83 19.18 -17.93 9.00
CA LEU A 83 19.91 -17.55 7.79
C LEU A 83 19.21 -16.40 7.04
N ALA A 84 17.87 -16.42 6.97
CA ALA A 84 17.11 -15.33 6.37
C ALA A 84 17.27 -14.01 7.15
N ARG A 85 17.34 -14.05 8.47
CA ARG A 85 17.62 -12.89 9.33
C ARG A 85 19.04 -12.39 9.16
N GLU A 86 20.03 -13.27 9.14
CA GLU A 86 21.44 -12.89 8.97
C GLU A 86 21.70 -12.27 7.58
N LEU A 87 21.04 -12.77 6.52
CA LEU A 87 21.06 -12.11 5.22
C LEU A 87 20.32 -10.76 5.22
N GLN A 88 19.18 -10.65 5.91
CA GLN A 88 18.44 -9.40 6.00
C GLN A 88 19.21 -8.32 6.76
N ASP A 89 19.88 -8.68 7.85
CA ASP A 89 20.67 -7.74 8.65
C ASP A 89 21.84 -7.19 7.83
N SER A 90 22.52 -8.05 7.06
CA SER A 90 23.62 -7.59 6.19
C SER A 90 23.18 -6.61 5.09
N VAL A 91 21.93 -6.71 4.61
CA VAL A 91 21.37 -5.78 3.61
C VAL A 91 20.86 -4.49 4.25
N LEU A 92 20.41 -4.55 5.51
CA LEU A 92 19.90 -3.39 6.25
C LEU A 92 21.02 -2.49 6.80
N GLU A 93 22.21 -3.03 7.07
CA GLU A 93 23.37 -2.26 7.56
C GLU A 93 23.82 -1.13 6.60
N ASP A 94 23.61 -1.31 5.30
CA ASP A 94 23.96 -0.33 4.26
C ASP A 94 22.79 0.61 3.88
N LEU A 95 21.61 0.47 4.51
CA LEU A 95 20.43 1.28 4.21
C LEU A 95 20.25 2.42 5.22
N SER A 96 19.81 3.57 4.75
CA SER A 96 19.58 4.74 5.61
C SER A 96 18.47 4.51 6.64
N GLU A 97 18.56 5.23 7.77
CA GLU A 97 17.52 5.22 8.80
C GLU A 97 16.13 5.59 8.22
N ASN A 98 16.10 6.53 7.26
CA ASN A 98 14.88 6.90 6.56
C ASN A 98 14.29 5.72 5.77
N PHE A 99 15.12 4.96 5.06
CA PHE A 99 14.67 3.79 4.33
C PHE A 99 14.07 2.76 5.28
N ILE A 100 14.79 2.44 6.36
CA ILE A 100 14.35 1.50 7.39
C ILE A 100 13.01 1.93 7.99
N SER A 101 12.84 3.23 8.30
CA SER A 101 11.59 3.75 8.84
C SER A 101 10.40 3.54 7.90
N GLU A 102 10.60 3.73 6.60
CA GLU A 102 9.55 3.59 5.59
C GLU A 102 9.24 2.11 5.31
N VAL A 103 10.18 1.19 5.54
CA VAL A 103 9.93 -0.25 5.50
C VAL A 103 8.95 -0.67 6.60
N PHE A 104 9.10 -0.13 7.81
CA PHE A 104 8.27 -0.50 8.95
C PHE A 104 6.88 0.14 8.96
N ASP A 105 6.76 1.38 8.46
CA ASP A 105 5.48 2.10 8.41
C ASP A 105 5.26 2.81 7.07
N PRO A 106 5.05 2.04 5.97
CA PRO A 106 4.75 2.61 4.68
C PRO A 106 3.38 3.32 4.72
N GLN A 107 3.39 4.57 4.30
CA GLN A 107 2.22 5.43 4.26
C GLN A 107 1.40 5.20 3.00
N ASN A 108 0.13 5.65 3.01
CA ASN A 108 -0.71 5.73 1.81
C ASN A 108 -1.01 4.39 1.09
N ILE A 109 -0.78 3.24 1.74
CA ILE A 109 -1.21 1.96 1.19
C ILE A 109 -2.75 1.88 1.13
N GLY A 110 -3.27 1.33 0.03
CA GLY A 110 -4.67 1.00 -0.14
C GLY A 110 -5.27 1.52 -1.45
N LYS A 111 -6.61 1.57 -1.49
CA LYS A 111 -7.38 1.99 -2.66
C LYS A 111 -8.29 3.16 -2.30
N ILE A 112 -8.61 3.99 -3.28
CA ILE A 112 -9.63 5.04 -3.16
C ILE A 112 -10.82 4.63 -4.00
N ASP A 113 -12.01 4.66 -3.41
CA ASP A 113 -13.26 4.44 -4.13
C ASP A 113 -13.60 5.66 -5.01
N ASN A 114 -13.94 5.41 -6.28
CA ASN A 114 -14.27 6.44 -7.27
C ASN A 114 -13.21 7.55 -7.38
N PRO A 115 -11.95 7.21 -7.72
CA PRO A 115 -10.89 8.20 -7.79
C PRO A 115 -11.05 9.12 -9.01
N ASP A 116 -10.54 10.35 -8.92
CA ASP A 116 -10.46 11.24 -10.08
C ASP A 116 -9.52 10.65 -11.14
N SER A 117 -8.43 10.02 -10.72
CA SER A 117 -7.51 9.30 -11.58
C SER A 117 -7.08 7.97 -10.98
N TYR A 118 -6.99 6.97 -11.86
CA TYR A 118 -6.48 5.65 -11.57
C TYR A 118 -5.55 5.22 -12.69
N VAL A 119 -4.39 4.69 -12.32
CA VAL A 119 -3.43 4.09 -13.25
C VAL A 119 -2.84 2.83 -12.65
N SER A 120 -2.49 1.89 -13.53
CA SER A 120 -1.67 0.72 -13.23
C SER A 120 -0.51 0.75 -14.20
N PHE A 121 0.72 0.78 -13.68
CA PHE A 121 1.92 0.88 -14.50
C PHE A 121 2.93 -0.20 -14.10
N THR A 122 3.38 -0.99 -15.08
CA THR A 122 4.35 -2.07 -14.88
C THR A 122 5.73 -1.63 -15.33
N GLY A 123 6.71 -1.77 -14.45
CA GLY A 123 8.10 -1.42 -14.70
C GLY A 123 8.87 -2.49 -15.48
N VAL A 124 10.12 -2.16 -15.82
CA VAL A 124 11.02 -3.07 -16.55
C VAL A 124 11.46 -4.29 -15.74
N CYS A 125 11.36 -4.21 -14.41
CA CYS A 125 11.64 -5.31 -13.48
C CYS A 125 10.49 -6.30 -13.34
N GLY A 126 9.30 -5.99 -13.87
CA GLY A 126 8.08 -6.77 -13.70
C GLY A 126 7.17 -6.29 -12.56
N ASP A 127 7.67 -5.43 -11.66
CA ASP A 127 6.86 -4.82 -10.60
C ASP A 127 5.78 -3.91 -11.18
N THR A 128 4.58 -3.96 -10.60
CA THR A 128 3.45 -3.10 -10.97
C THR A 128 3.04 -2.22 -9.81
N ILE A 129 2.82 -0.94 -10.08
CA ILE A 129 2.23 0.01 -9.12
C ILE A 129 0.86 0.44 -9.63
N GLU A 130 -0.16 0.22 -8.81
CA GLU A 130 -1.48 0.80 -8.94
C GLU A 130 -1.55 2.07 -8.09
N MET A 131 -2.00 3.18 -8.66
CA MET A 131 -2.10 4.46 -7.96
C MET A 131 -3.46 5.12 -8.18
N TRP A 132 -4.08 5.55 -7.08
CA TRP A 132 -5.35 6.26 -7.04
C TRP A 132 -5.11 7.69 -6.57
N LEU A 133 -5.73 8.65 -7.26
CA LEU A 133 -5.54 10.08 -7.02
C LEU A 133 -6.89 10.79 -6.95
N ASN A 134 -7.07 11.59 -5.89
CA ASN A 134 -8.15 12.57 -5.77
C ASN A 134 -7.56 13.98 -5.79
N ILE A 135 -8.23 14.88 -6.50
CA ILE A 135 -7.81 16.25 -6.69
C ILE A 135 -8.93 17.19 -6.27
N ALA A 136 -8.63 18.07 -5.32
CA ALA A 136 -9.52 19.14 -4.89
C ALA A 136 -8.76 20.47 -4.99
N ASP A 137 -9.42 21.51 -5.54
CA ASP A 137 -8.88 22.86 -5.66
C ASP A 137 -7.48 22.92 -6.32
N GLY A 138 -7.25 22.04 -7.31
CA GLY A 138 -5.97 21.96 -8.04
C GLY A 138 -4.81 21.31 -7.27
N LYS A 139 -5.09 20.71 -6.10
CA LYS A 139 -4.14 19.98 -5.26
C LYS A 139 -4.52 18.52 -5.12
N ILE A 140 -3.53 17.66 -4.91
CA ILE A 140 -3.73 16.26 -4.59
C ILE A 140 -4.28 16.17 -3.17
N SER A 141 -5.60 15.95 -3.03
CA SER A 141 -6.27 15.89 -1.72
C SER A 141 -6.05 14.55 -1.04
N ASP A 142 -6.08 13.47 -1.83
CA ASP A 142 -5.72 12.14 -1.37
C ASP A 142 -5.03 11.35 -2.47
N ILE A 143 -4.14 10.46 -2.05
CA ILE A 143 -3.36 9.60 -2.92
C ILE A 143 -3.11 8.29 -2.18
N LYS A 144 -3.34 7.17 -2.88
CA LYS A 144 -3.06 5.84 -2.37
C LYS A 144 -2.41 4.98 -3.43
N PHE A 145 -1.68 3.95 -3.00
CA PHE A 145 -1.08 2.99 -3.90
C PHE A 145 -1.21 1.56 -3.39
N MET A 146 -1.05 0.63 -4.33
CA MET A 146 -0.87 -0.80 -4.11
C MET A 146 0.20 -1.27 -5.08
N THR A 147 0.98 -2.26 -4.69
CA THR A 147 2.00 -2.83 -5.56
C THR A 147 2.17 -4.32 -5.27
N ASP A 148 2.54 -5.07 -6.30
CA ASP A 148 3.03 -6.45 -6.20
C ASP A 148 4.56 -6.54 -6.24
N GLY A 149 5.23 -5.38 -6.23
CA GLY A 149 6.68 -5.28 -6.34
C GLY A 149 7.45 -5.58 -5.05
N CYS A 150 8.77 -5.47 -5.16
CA CYS A 150 9.68 -5.72 -4.05
C CYS A 150 9.60 -4.64 -2.95
N GLY A 151 10.26 -4.87 -1.81
CA GLY A 151 10.30 -3.93 -0.68
C GLY A 151 10.78 -2.53 -1.06
N PHE A 152 11.76 -2.42 -1.97
CA PHE A 152 12.22 -1.13 -2.50
C PHE A 152 11.12 -0.39 -3.26
N THR A 153 10.27 -1.11 -4.01
CA THR A 153 9.12 -0.54 -4.72
C THR A 153 8.09 0.00 -3.73
N ILE A 154 7.81 -0.72 -2.64
CA ILE A 154 6.90 -0.26 -1.58
C ILE A 154 7.42 1.03 -0.93
N VAL A 155 8.70 1.05 -0.53
CA VAL A 155 9.33 2.22 0.12
C VAL A 155 9.34 3.43 -0.80
N CYS A 156 9.72 3.25 -2.07
CA CYS A 156 9.73 4.34 -3.05
C CYS A 156 8.32 4.88 -3.34
N ALA A 157 7.33 3.99 -3.49
CA ALA A 157 5.94 4.39 -3.72
C ALA A 157 5.36 5.12 -2.50
N SER A 158 5.67 4.65 -1.29
CA SER A 158 5.30 5.30 -0.03
C SER A 158 5.86 6.73 0.05
N TYR A 159 7.16 6.90 -0.19
CA TYR A 159 7.79 8.21 -0.21
C TYR A 159 7.16 9.15 -1.26
N VAL A 160 6.98 8.67 -2.49
CA VAL A 160 6.42 9.48 -3.59
C VAL A 160 5.00 9.91 -3.26
N THR A 161 4.15 8.99 -2.79
CA THR A 161 2.76 9.30 -2.48
C THR A 161 2.61 10.23 -1.27
N ARG A 162 3.39 9.99 -0.20
CA ARG A 162 3.48 10.89 0.96
C ARG A 162 3.91 12.29 0.56
N THR A 163 4.91 12.40 -0.31
CA THR A 163 5.47 13.67 -0.76
C THR A 163 4.55 14.41 -1.73
N ALA A 164 3.78 13.68 -2.54
CA ALA A 164 2.82 14.27 -3.49
C ALA A 164 1.53 14.75 -2.82
N LYS A 165 1.11 14.13 -1.71
CA LYS A 165 -0.12 14.49 -1.00
C LYS A 165 -0.08 15.96 -0.55
N GLY A 166 -1.15 16.70 -0.83
CA GLY A 166 -1.30 18.12 -0.50
C GLY A 166 -0.59 19.09 -1.46
N LYS A 167 0.26 18.59 -2.36
CA LYS A 167 0.92 19.42 -3.39
C LYS A 167 -0.03 19.75 -4.54
N THR A 168 0.24 20.86 -5.22
CA THR A 168 -0.37 21.15 -6.52
C THR A 168 0.11 20.15 -7.57
N ILE A 169 -0.64 20.01 -8.65
CA ILE A 169 -0.25 19.16 -9.78
C ILE A 169 1.14 19.54 -10.33
N ALA A 170 1.45 20.85 -10.38
CA ALA A 170 2.73 21.33 -10.88
C ALA A 170 3.90 20.94 -9.95
N GLU A 171 3.72 21.06 -8.63
CA GLU A 171 4.72 20.68 -7.64
C GLU A 171 4.91 19.16 -7.56
N ALA A 172 3.84 18.37 -7.72
CA ALA A 172 3.91 16.92 -7.75
C ALA A 172 4.73 16.41 -8.94
N LEU A 173 4.65 17.07 -10.10
CA LEU A 173 5.48 16.78 -11.28
C LEU A 173 6.95 17.21 -11.14
N GLN A 174 7.31 17.93 -10.07
CA GLN A 174 8.72 18.24 -9.80
C GLN A 174 9.41 17.17 -8.95
N ILE A 175 8.68 16.15 -8.47
CA ILE A 175 9.27 15.04 -7.72
C ILE A 175 10.06 14.19 -8.72
N LYS A 176 11.37 14.08 -8.52
CA LYS A 176 12.26 13.33 -9.40
C LYS A 176 12.95 12.18 -8.69
N LEU A 177 13.60 11.32 -9.49
CA LEU A 177 14.41 10.23 -9.00
C LEU A 177 15.51 10.71 -8.04
N GLU A 178 16.13 11.86 -8.32
CA GLU A 178 17.20 12.42 -7.50
C GLU A 178 16.71 12.84 -6.11
N ASP A 179 15.45 13.24 -5.97
CA ASP A 179 14.87 13.57 -4.67
C ASP A 179 14.71 12.32 -3.80
N ILE A 180 14.37 11.19 -4.42
CA ILE A 180 14.23 9.89 -3.76
C ILE A 180 15.61 9.39 -3.32
N ASP A 181 16.57 9.39 -4.24
CA ASP A 181 17.95 8.95 -3.99
C ASP A 181 18.59 9.77 -2.86
N LYS A 182 18.40 11.10 -2.89
CA LYS A 182 18.86 12.00 -1.83
C LYS A 182 18.18 11.75 -0.48
N TYR A 183 16.88 11.48 -0.47
CA TYR A 183 16.14 11.25 0.77
C TYR A 183 16.58 9.97 1.49
N PHE A 184 16.89 8.92 0.73
CA PHE A 184 17.38 7.65 1.25
C PHE A 184 18.90 7.57 1.37
N GLU A 185 19.61 8.69 1.19
CA GLU A 185 21.08 8.80 1.28
C GLU A 185 21.84 7.86 0.33
N GLY A 186 21.21 7.56 -0.81
CA GLY A 186 21.72 6.64 -1.83
C GLY A 186 20.94 5.33 -1.85
N LEU A 187 20.26 5.07 -2.96
CA LEU A 187 19.69 3.75 -3.25
C LEU A 187 20.73 2.88 -3.95
N PRO A 188 20.78 1.56 -3.67
CA PRO A 188 21.59 0.62 -4.44
C PRO A 188 21.29 0.76 -5.93
N GLU A 189 22.32 0.79 -6.78
CA GLU A 189 22.18 1.01 -8.24
C GLU A 189 21.19 0.04 -8.87
N ASP A 190 21.22 -1.23 -8.43
CA ASP A 190 20.34 -2.28 -8.92
C ASP A 190 18.86 -2.01 -8.62
N HIS A 191 18.53 -1.16 -7.63
CA HIS A 191 17.17 -0.85 -7.20
C HIS A 191 16.68 0.55 -7.58
N LYS A 192 17.50 1.36 -8.27
CA LYS A 192 17.07 2.69 -8.77
C LYS A 192 15.89 2.62 -9.75
N HIS A 193 15.70 1.47 -10.40
CA HIS A 193 14.55 1.25 -11.28
C HIS A 193 13.21 1.25 -10.50
N CYS A 194 13.18 0.82 -9.23
CA CYS A 194 12.00 0.87 -8.37
C CYS A 194 11.57 2.31 -8.06
N ALA A 195 12.55 3.17 -7.78
CA ALA A 195 12.32 4.59 -7.58
C ALA A 195 11.81 5.27 -8.86
N LYS A 196 12.42 4.95 -10.01
CA LYS A 196 11.97 5.45 -11.32
C LYS A 196 10.53 5.01 -11.62
N LEU A 197 10.19 3.75 -11.37
CA LEU A 197 8.83 3.22 -11.53
C LEU A 197 7.80 4.02 -10.72
N SER A 198 8.14 4.36 -9.46
CA SER A 198 7.27 5.13 -8.57
C SER A 198 6.99 6.54 -9.10
N VAL A 199 8.03 7.23 -9.59
CA VAL A 199 7.89 8.58 -10.20
C VAL A 199 7.05 8.52 -11.47
N LEU A 200 7.36 7.59 -12.39
CA LEU A 200 6.63 7.45 -13.65
C LEU A 200 5.15 7.14 -13.42
N THR A 201 4.84 6.34 -12.40
CA THR A 201 3.44 6.02 -12.05
C THR A 201 2.69 7.26 -11.58
N LEU A 202 3.33 8.12 -10.77
CA LEU A 202 2.75 9.40 -10.36
C LEU A 202 2.51 10.34 -11.55
N GLU A 203 3.50 10.47 -12.44
CA GLU A 203 3.38 11.28 -13.66
C GLU A 203 2.23 10.78 -14.55
N ALA A 204 2.12 9.46 -14.73
CA ALA A 204 1.04 8.83 -15.47
C ALA A 204 -0.33 9.08 -14.81
N ALA A 205 -0.42 9.00 -13.49
CA ALA A 205 -1.65 9.28 -12.74
C ALA A 205 -2.13 10.72 -12.98
N ILE A 206 -1.18 11.67 -12.96
CA ILE A 206 -1.45 13.09 -13.20
C ILE A 206 -1.86 13.34 -14.66
N GLU A 207 -1.19 12.72 -15.64
CA GLU A 207 -1.53 12.92 -17.05
C GLU A 207 -2.88 12.28 -17.40
N ASN A 208 -3.21 11.15 -16.80
CA ASN A 208 -4.53 10.52 -16.94
C ASN A 208 -5.63 11.46 -16.42
N TYR A 209 -5.42 12.13 -15.28
CA TYR A 209 -6.35 13.15 -14.77
C TYR A 209 -6.52 14.31 -15.78
N ARG A 210 -5.41 14.88 -16.25
CA ARG A 210 -5.43 15.98 -17.24
C ARG A 210 -6.14 15.61 -18.53
N SER A 211 -5.97 14.36 -18.97
CA SER A 211 -6.60 13.83 -20.17
C SER A 211 -8.12 13.65 -20.01
N LYS A 212 -8.60 13.28 -18.82
CA LYS A 212 -10.05 13.23 -18.53
C LYS A 212 -10.69 14.62 -18.58
N LEU A 213 -10.05 15.62 -17.96
CA LEU A 213 -10.55 17.01 -17.99
C LEU A 213 -10.72 17.56 -19.43
N LYS A 214 -9.81 17.22 -20.35
CA LYS A 214 -9.91 17.63 -21.76
C LYS A 214 -11.08 16.96 -22.49
N LYS A 215 -11.50 15.76 -22.07
CA LYS A 215 -12.63 15.04 -22.68
C LYS A 215 -13.98 15.57 -22.20
N ASP A 216 -14.07 15.94 -20.93
CA ASP A 216 -15.33 16.40 -20.33
C ASP A 216 -15.67 17.87 -20.69
N GLY A 217 -14.67 18.66 -21.08
CA GLY A 217 -14.84 20.04 -21.54
C GLY A 217 -15.17 20.22 -23.03
N LYS A 218 -15.47 19.13 -23.76
CA LYS A 218 -15.75 19.14 -25.20
C LYS A 218 -17.18 18.68 -25.48
#